data_AF-A0A6M8VBH1-F1
#
_entry.id   AF-A0A6M8VBH1-F1
#
_cell.length_a   1.000
_cell.length_b   1.000
_cell.length_c   1.000
_cell.angle_alpha   90.00
_cell.angle_beta   90.00
_cell.angle_gamma   90.00
#
_symmetry.space_group_name_H-M   'P 1'
#
loop_
_entity.id
_entity.type
_entity.pdbx_description
1 polymer ?
#
loop_
_entity_poly.entity_id
_entity_poly.type
_entity_poly.pdbx_seq_one_letter_code
_entity_poly.pdbx_strand_id
1 'polypeptide(L)'
;MNFKEAKELSLANPGSVITRGESGGFIVRLPDGTIAEDQTDEIPKHAITNLYKQLESANQQKSDLEDKLEGEIQTRHQLQAQLESLKTRCDELEGRLAEVPDHVWEEIEHQKAKMQHDRLIELAKAGELSSRQLQQLLDRAAQFEFTDEERSMLSDRLQEARENEKPKITPDSFVIHAKTDGQ
;
A
#
# COMPACT_ATOMS: atom_id res chain seq x y z
N MET A 1 -5.86 -68.95 -16.03
CA MET A 1 -5.45 -68.13 -17.18
C MET A 1 -6.09 -68.58 -18.49
N ASN A 2 -6.48 -67.61 -19.31
CA ASN A 2 -6.85 -67.78 -20.72
C ASN A 2 -5.58 -67.95 -21.59
N PHE A 3 -5.74 -68.25 -22.88
CA PHE A 3 -4.59 -68.48 -23.77
C PHE A 3 -3.70 -67.24 -23.93
N LYS A 4 -4.29 -66.03 -23.87
CA LYS A 4 -3.55 -64.78 -24.05
C LYS A 4 -2.62 -64.54 -22.86
N GLU A 5 -3.13 -64.66 -21.64
CA GLU A 5 -2.36 -64.61 -20.39
C GLU A 5 -1.26 -65.67 -20.36
N ALA A 6 -1.57 -66.92 -20.72
CA ALA A 6 -0.59 -68.00 -20.77
C ALA A 6 0.53 -67.74 -21.80
N LYS A 7 0.20 -67.13 -22.94
CA LYS A 7 1.18 -66.75 -23.96
C LYS A 7 2.10 -65.63 -23.47
N GLU A 8 1.55 -64.62 -22.81
CA GLU A 8 2.33 -63.50 -22.25
C GLU A 8 3.27 -63.99 -21.14
N LEU A 9 2.78 -64.82 -20.22
CA LEU A 9 3.59 -65.48 -19.18
C LEU A 9 4.69 -66.37 -19.77
N SER A 10 4.42 -67.09 -20.86
CA SER A 10 5.42 -67.94 -21.51
C SER A 10 6.50 -67.13 -22.24
N LEU A 11 6.15 -65.99 -22.84
CA LEU A 11 7.12 -65.08 -23.46
C LEU A 11 8.04 -64.43 -22.43
N ALA A 12 7.52 -64.11 -21.23
CA ALA A 12 8.31 -63.58 -20.13
C ALA A 12 9.27 -64.61 -19.51
N ASN A 13 9.03 -65.91 -19.72
CA ASN A 13 9.81 -67.01 -19.14
C ASN A 13 10.33 -67.96 -20.24
N PRO A 14 11.48 -67.66 -20.88
CA PRO A 14 12.05 -68.47 -21.95
C PRO A 14 12.27 -69.93 -21.54
N GLY A 15 11.85 -70.87 -22.39
CA GLY A 15 11.91 -72.32 -22.09
C GLY A 15 10.70 -72.87 -21.33
N SER A 16 9.71 -72.02 -21.03
CA SER A 16 8.43 -72.46 -20.49
C SER A 16 7.56 -73.17 -21.54
N VAL A 17 6.66 -74.04 -21.08
CA VAL A 17 5.72 -74.79 -21.91
C VAL A 17 4.29 -74.49 -21.51
N ILE A 18 3.48 -74.09 -22.49
CA ILE A 18 2.04 -73.91 -22.31
C ILE A 18 1.34 -75.27 -22.47
N THR A 19 0.63 -75.69 -21.44
CA THR A 19 -0.16 -76.93 -21.43
C THR A 19 -1.63 -76.64 -21.11
N ARG A 20 -2.51 -77.58 -21.40
CA ARG A 20 -3.93 -77.49 -21.04
C ARG A 20 -4.17 -78.30 -19.76
N GLY A 21 -4.72 -77.65 -18.75
CA GLY A 21 -5.09 -78.28 -17.49
C GLY A 21 -6.38 -79.10 -17.59
N GLU A 22 -6.62 -79.95 -16.60
CA GLU A 22 -7.80 -80.82 -16.52
C GLU A 22 -9.13 -80.05 -16.43
N SER A 23 -9.09 -78.83 -15.91
CA SER A 23 -10.23 -77.91 -15.87
C SER A 23 -10.49 -77.18 -17.21
N GLY A 24 -9.71 -77.47 -18.26
CA GLY A 24 -9.84 -76.86 -19.58
C GLY A 24 -9.11 -75.53 -19.76
N GLY A 25 -8.54 -74.96 -18.69
CA GLY A 25 -7.70 -73.75 -18.72
C GLY A 25 -6.27 -74.00 -19.21
N PHE A 26 -5.51 -72.94 -19.47
CA PHE A 26 -4.09 -73.04 -19.83
C PHE A 26 -3.21 -72.96 -18.58
N ILE A 27 -2.06 -73.60 -18.61
CA ILE A 27 -1.07 -73.65 -17.52
C ILE A 27 0.31 -73.45 -18.15
N VAL A 28 1.09 -72.49 -17.66
CA VAL A 28 2.48 -72.28 -18.08
C VAL A 28 3.40 -73.00 -17.11
N ARG A 29 4.18 -73.96 -17.61
CA ARG A 29 5.20 -74.68 -16.83
C ARG A 29 6.57 -74.07 -17.09
N LEU A 30 7.28 -73.67 -16.05
CA LEU A 30 8.64 -73.15 -16.13
C LEU A 30 9.65 -74.26 -16.45
N PRO A 31 10.88 -73.92 -16.88
CA PRO A 31 11.91 -74.91 -17.21
C PRO A 31 12.28 -75.84 -16.04
N ASP A 32 12.06 -75.40 -14.81
CA ASP A 32 12.27 -76.17 -13.58
C ASP A 32 11.08 -77.10 -13.23
N GLY A 33 10.04 -77.12 -14.06
CA GLY A 33 8.85 -77.93 -13.89
C GLY A 33 7.76 -77.32 -12.99
N THR A 34 8.00 -76.15 -12.40
CA THR A 34 7.01 -75.44 -11.58
C THR A 34 5.94 -74.76 -12.46
N ILE A 35 4.78 -74.47 -11.88
CA ILE A 35 3.70 -73.79 -12.60
C ILE A 35 3.86 -72.28 -12.36
N ALA A 36 3.94 -71.50 -13.43
CA ALA A 36 3.88 -70.05 -13.33
C ALA A 36 2.44 -69.65 -12.97
N GLU A 37 2.29 -69.00 -11.83
CA GLU A 37 1.01 -68.46 -11.38
C GLU A 37 0.70 -67.17 -12.15
N ASP A 38 -0.60 -66.94 -12.34
CA ASP A 38 -1.12 -65.73 -12.95
C ASP A 38 -0.83 -64.55 -12.01
N GLN A 39 0.27 -63.84 -12.24
CA GLN A 39 0.51 -62.54 -11.64
C GLN A 39 -0.37 -61.51 -12.36
N THR A 40 -1.69 -61.71 -12.34
CA THR A 40 -2.59 -60.57 -12.45
C THR A 40 -2.30 -59.72 -11.22
N ASP A 41 -1.51 -58.66 -11.41
CA ASP A 41 -1.30 -57.61 -10.44
C ASP A 41 -2.67 -57.11 -9.97
N GLU A 42 -3.17 -57.66 -8.86
CA GLU A 42 -4.23 -57.02 -8.10
C GLU A 42 -3.66 -55.66 -7.71
N ILE A 43 -4.08 -54.60 -8.40
CA ILE A 43 -3.81 -53.24 -7.96
C ILE A 43 -4.21 -53.23 -6.47
N PRO A 44 -3.25 -53.01 -5.55
CA PRO A 44 -3.52 -53.20 -4.14
C PRO A 44 -4.73 -52.35 -3.78
N LYS A 45 -5.78 -52.92 -3.17
CA LYS A 45 -6.99 -52.16 -2.78
C LYS A 45 -6.64 -50.87 -2.05
N HIS A 46 -5.53 -50.88 -1.30
CA HIS A 46 -4.93 -49.70 -0.67
C HIS A 46 -4.52 -48.58 -1.63
N ALA A 47 -3.94 -48.89 -2.80
CA ALA A 47 -3.62 -47.89 -3.83
C ALA A 47 -4.88 -47.23 -4.39
N ILE A 48 -5.94 -48.01 -4.64
CA ILE A 48 -7.23 -47.49 -5.07
C ILE A 48 -7.85 -46.58 -3.99
N THR A 49 -7.84 -47.02 -2.72
CA THR A 49 -8.32 -46.20 -1.60
C THR A 49 -7.54 -44.89 -1.45
N ASN A 50 -6.21 -44.92 -1.64
CA ASN A 50 -5.38 -43.73 -1.56
C ASN A 50 -5.68 -42.75 -2.71
N LEU A 51 -5.89 -43.25 -3.93
CA LEU A 51 -6.30 -42.43 -5.07
C LEU A 51 -7.67 -41.78 -4.82
N TYR A 52 -8.64 -42.50 -4.25
CA TYR A 52 -9.93 -41.92 -3.88
C TYR A 52 -9.79 -40.80 -2.84
N LYS A 53 -8.97 -40.98 -1.80
CA LYS A 53 -8.71 -39.93 -0.81
C LYS A 53 -8.03 -38.70 -1.42
N GLN A 54 -7.08 -38.91 -2.34
CA GLN A 54 -6.43 -37.81 -3.05
C GLN A 54 -7.42 -37.07 -3.95
N LEU A 55 -8.29 -37.78 -4.66
CA LEU A 55 -9.34 -37.20 -5.49
C LEU A 55 -10.33 -36.38 -4.65
N GLU A 56 -10.76 -36.91 -3.50
CA GLU A 56 -11.65 -36.21 -2.58
C GLU A 56 -10.99 -34.94 -2.02
N SER A 57 -9.74 -35.03 -1.59
CA SER A 57 -8.97 -33.87 -1.14
C SER A 57 -8.79 -32.82 -2.24
N ALA A 58 -8.53 -33.24 -3.48
CA ALA A 58 -8.37 -32.33 -4.61
C ALA A 58 -9.70 -31.66 -4.99
N ASN A 59 -10.81 -32.39 -4.93
CA ASN A 59 -12.14 -31.85 -5.16
C ASN A 59 -12.53 -30.83 -4.09
N GLN A 60 -12.20 -31.09 -2.82
CA GLN A 60 -12.43 -30.11 -1.75
C GLN A 60 -11.62 -28.83 -1.98
N GLN A 61 -10.32 -28.97 -2.29
CA GLN A 61 -9.48 -27.82 -2.60
C GLN A 61 -10.00 -27.02 -3.80
N LYS A 62 -10.49 -27.71 -4.83
CA LYS A 62 -11.11 -27.08 -5.98
C LYS A 62 -12.35 -26.27 -5.57
N SER A 63 -13.24 -26.87 -4.79
CA SER A 63 -14.44 -26.18 -4.27
C SER A 63 -14.06 -24.92 -3.49
N ASP A 64 -13.10 -25.03 -2.57
CA ASP A 64 -12.65 -23.89 -1.75
C ASP A 64 -12.03 -22.77 -2.61
N LEU A 65 -11.36 -23.11 -3.71
CA LEU A 65 -10.78 -22.16 -4.66
C LEU A 65 -11.87 -21.50 -5.52
N GLU A 66 -12.89 -22.25 -5.93
CA GLU A 66 -14.04 -21.73 -6.68
C GLU A 66 -14.81 -20.71 -5.82
N ASP A 67 -15.07 -21.02 -4.55
CA ASP A 67 -15.74 -20.10 -3.61
C ASP A 67 -14.93 -18.81 -3.39
N LYS A 68 -13.60 -18.93 -3.23
CA LYS A 68 -12.71 -17.76 -3.11
C LYS A 68 -12.72 -16.92 -4.37
N LEU A 69 -12.66 -17.55 -5.54
CA LEU A 69 -12.67 -16.84 -6.82
C LEU A 69 -13.99 -16.09 -7.01
N GLU A 70 -15.11 -16.70 -6.66
CA GLU A 70 -16.42 -16.03 -6.71
C GLU A 70 -16.49 -14.84 -5.75
N GLY A 71 -15.95 -14.99 -4.53
CA GLY A 71 -15.79 -13.88 -3.59
C GLY A 71 -14.98 -12.71 -4.17
N GLU A 72 -13.82 -13.00 -4.77
CA GLU A 72 -12.96 -11.99 -5.42
C GLU A 72 -13.61 -11.35 -6.64
N ILE A 73 -14.42 -12.09 -7.41
CA ILE A 73 -15.19 -11.53 -8.51
C ILE A 73 -16.23 -10.54 -8.00
N GLN A 74 -16.92 -10.87 -6.91
CA GLN A 74 -17.91 -9.97 -6.29
C GLN A 74 -17.26 -8.71 -5.72
N THR A 75 -16.14 -8.83 -5.01
CA THR A 75 -15.40 -7.66 -4.49
C THR A 75 -14.90 -6.78 -5.63
N ARG A 76 -14.38 -7.37 -6.71
CA ARG A 76 -13.97 -6.62 -7.91
C ARG A 76 -15.13 -5.84 -8.54
N HIS A 77 -16.31 -6.45 -8.65
CA HIS A 77 -17.49 -5.75 -9.18
C HIS A 77 -17.92 -4.58 -8.27
N GLN A 78 -17.88 -4.75 -6.95
CA GLN A 78 -18.19 -3.68 -6.00
C GLN A 78 -17.20 -2.51 -6.12
N LEU A 79 -15.90 -2.80 -6.17
CA LEU A 79 -14.87 -1.77 -6.34
C LEU A 79 -14.99 -1.05 -7.69
N GLN A 80 -15.34 -1.78 -8.75
CA GLN A 80 -15.56 -1.17 -10.06
C GLN A 80 -16.75 -0.21 -10.07
N ALA A 81 -17.85 -0.56 -9.39
CA ALA A 81 -19.01 0.32 -9.25
C ALA A 81 -18.68 1.58 -8.42
N GLN A 82 -17.91 1.43 -7.34
CA GLN A 82 -17.45 2.57 -6.53
C GLN A 82 -16.54 3.50 -7.33
N LEU A 83 -15.63 2.95 -8.13
CA LEU A 83 -14.72 3.72 -8.98
C LEU A 83 -15.49 4.52 -10.02
N GLU A 84 -16.51 3.92 -10.65
CA GLU A 84 -17.36 4.63 -11.61
C GLU A 84 -18.14 5.77 -10.94
N SER A 85 -18.71 5.52 -9.76
CA SER A 85 -19.39 6.57 -8.99
C SER A 85 -18.47 7.71 -8.54
N LEU A 86 -17.19 7.41 -8.27
CA LEU A 86 -16.21 8.43 -7.93
C LEU A 86 -15.83 9.27 -9.14
N LYS A 87 -15.66 8.64 -10.30
CA LYS A 87 -15.38 9.36 -11.57
C LYS A 87 -16.50 10.33 -11.91
N THR A 88 -17.75 9.88 -11.89
CA THR A 88 -18.89 10.76 -12.20
C THR A 88 -18.94 11.94 -11.25
N ARG A 89 -18.66 11.72 -9.96
CA ARG A 89 -18.61 12.81 -8.97
C ARG A 89 -17.44 13.76 -9.19
N CYS A 90 -16.28 13.27 -9.63
CA CYS A 90 -15.16 14.12 -10.03
C CYS A 90 -15.54 15.00 -11.22
N ASP A 91 -16.12 14.40 -12.27
CA ASP A 91 -16.55 15.13 -13.46
C ASP A 91 -17.62 16.20 -13.11
N GLU A 92 -18.56 15.87 -12.23
CA GLU A 92 -19.55 16.83 -11.71
C GLU A 92 -18.89 17.99 -10.94
N LEU A 93 -17.91 17.69 -10.09
CA LEU A 93 -17.20 18.72 -9.33
C LEU A 93 -16.33 19.59 -10.23
N GLU A 94 -15.67 19.01 -11.22
CA GLU A 94 -14.89 19.73 -12.23
C GLU A 94 -15.79 20.64 -13.07
N GLY A 95 -16.96 20.16 -13.49
CA GLY A 95 -17.97 20.96 -14.17
C GLY A 95 -18.43 22.15 -13.31
N ARG A 96 -18.77 21.89 -12.05
CA ARG A 96 -19.16 22.95 -11.10
C ARG A 96 -18.03 23.95 -10.85
N LEU A 97 -16.78 23.50 -10.82
CA LEU A 97 -15.61 24.36 -10.66
C LEU A 97 -15.40 25.26 -11.88
N ALA A 98 -15.60 24.72 -13.08
CA ALA A 98 -15.51 25.48 -14.33
C ALA A 98 -16.63 26.52 -14.47
N GLU A 99 -17.77 26.30 -13.83
CA GLU A 99 -18.88 27.26 -13.76
C GLU A 99 -18.64 28.37 -12.73
N VAL A 100 -17.66 28.24 -11.83
CA VAL A 100 -17.32 29.30 -10.87
C VAL A 100 -16.70 30.48 -11.63
N PRO A 101 -17.33 31.66 -11.62
CA PRO A 101 -16.79 32.82 -12.34
C PRO A 101 -15.47 33.31 -11.72
N ASP A 102 -14.58 33.87 -12.56
CA ASP A 102 -13.26 34.37 -12.13
C ASP A 102 -13.34 35.39 -10.99
N HIS A 103 -14.36 36.25 -10.97
CA HIS A 103 -14.54 37.24 -9.89
C HIS A 103 -14.75 36.61 -8.51
N VAL A 104 -15.27 35.39 -8.44
CA VAL A 104 -15.42 34.66 -7.16
C VAL A 104 -14.06 34.19 -6.67
N TRP A 105 -13.17 33.76 -7.56
CA TRP A 105 -11.79 33.40 -7.22
C TRP A 105 -10.99 34.62 -6.77
N GLU A 106 -11.14 35.74 -7.48
CA GLU A 106 -10.53 37.02 -7.10
C GLU A 106 -11.01 37.47 -5.72
N GLU A 107 -12.31 37.39 -5.43
CA GLU A 107 -12.87 37.73 -4.11
C GLU A 107 -12.35 36.78 -3.01
N ILE A 108 -12.21 35.49 -3.29
CA ILE A 108 -11.63 34.52 -2.33
C ILE A 108 -10.19 34.87 -2.01
N GLU A 109 -9.36 35.16 -3.01
CA GLU A 109 -7.96 35.55 -2.79
C GLU A 109 -7.87 36.91 -2.08
N HIS A 110 -8.74 37.87 -2.42
CA HIS A 110 -8.83 39.14 -1.73
C HIS A 110 -9.23 38.96 -0.25
N GLN A 111 -10.24 38.16 0.06
CA GLN A 111 -10.65 37.86 1.44
C GLN A 111 -9.55 37.14 2.22
N LYS A 112 -8.85 36.21 1.59
CA LYS A 112 -7.72 35.51 2.20
C LYS A 112 -6.56 36.47 2.50
N ALA A 113 -6.23 37.37 1.58
CA ALA A 113 -5.23 38.41 1.80
C ALA A 113 -5.65 39.34 2.95
N LYS A 114 -6.92 39.75 2.98
CA LYS A 114 -7.49 40.56 4.06
C LYS A 114 -7.43 39.88 5.43
N MET A 115 -7.82 38.61 5.52
CA MET A 115 -7.72 37.86 6.78
C MET A 115 -6.27 37.71 7.25
N GLN A 116 -5.32 37.53 6.34
CA GLN A 116 -3.90 37.51 6.67
C GLN A 116 -3.42 38.87 7.18
N HIS A 117 -3.83 39.96 6.51
CA HIS A 117 -3.57 41.33 6.95
C HIS A 117 -4.09 41.59 8.37
N ASP A 118 -5.38 41.34 8.60
CA ASP A 118 -6.03 41.54 9.91
C ASP A 118 -5.32 40.75 11.01
N ARG A 119 -4.96 39.49 10.73
CA ARG A 119 -4.21 38.66 11.68
C ARG A 119 -2.83 39.23 12.01
N LEU A 120 -2.11 39.75 11.03
CA LEU A 120 -0.79 40.34 11.25
C LEU A 120 -0.87 41.63 12.06
N ILE A 121 -1.90 42.44 11.82
CA ILE A 121 -2.19 43.62 12.62
C ILE A 121 -2.51 43.27 14.08
N GLU A 122 -3.35 42.26 14.31
CA GLU A 122 -3.67 41.84 15.68
C GLU A 122 -2.45 41.30 16.44
N LEU A 123 -1.60 40.49 15.79
CA LEU A 123 -0.34 40.03 16.38
C LEU A 123 0.61 41.20 16.68
N ALA A 124 0.64 42.22 15.82
CA ALA A 124 1.43 43.43 16.06
C ALA A 124 0.92 44.24 17.25
N LYS A 125 -0.41 44.42 17.36
CA LYS A 125 -1.06 45.12 18.48
C LYS A 125 -0.77 44.40 19.81
N ALA A 126 -0.80 43.07 19.79
CA ALA A 126 -0.49 42.23 20.94
C ALA A 126 1.00 42.22 21.32
N GLY A 127 1.89 42.78 20.48
CA GLY A 127 3.34 42.80 20.71
C GLY A 127 3.99 41.42 20.53
N GLU A 128 3.33 40.50 19.84
CA GLU A 128 3.80 39.11 19.63
C GLU A 128 4.79 38.99 18.46
N LEU A 129 5.00 40.07 17.72
CA LEU A 129 5.91 40.11 16.58
C LEU A 129 7.29 40.65 17.00
N SER A 130 8.35 39.93 16.62
CA SER A 130 9.73 40.38 16.80
C SER A 130 10.04 41.63 15.96
N SER A 131 11.12 42.36 16.32
CA SER A 131 11.57 43.53 15.56
C SER A 131 11.79 43.20 14.07
N ARG A 132 12.33 42.01 13.79
CA ARG A 132 12.54 41.53 12.41
C ARG A 132 11.25 41.29 11.65
N GLN A 133 10.22 40.73 12.30
CA GLN A 133 8.92 40.49 11.68
C GLN A 133 8.16 41.79 11.44
N LEU A 134 8.22 42.74 12.37
CA LEU A 134 7.64 44.08 12.21
C LEU A 134 8.28 44.85 11.05
N GLN A 135 9.62 44.80 10.92
CA GLN A 135 10.32 45.40 9.79
C GLN A 135 9.89 44.76 8.47
N GLN A 136 9.78 43.43 8.40
CA GLN A 136 9.33 42.74 7.19
C GLN A 136 7.89 43.07 6.80
N LEU A 137 7.02 43.34 7.77
CA LEU A 137 5.65 43.79 7.52
C LEU A 137 5.61 45.20 6.96
N LEU A 138 6.39 46.11 7.54
CA LEU A 138 6.56 47.48 7.04
C LEU A 138 7.16 47.52 5.62
N ASP A 139 8.16 46.68 5.35
CA ASP A 139 8.78 46.59 4.00
C ASP A 139 7.80 46.02 2.97
N ARG A 140 6.85 45.17 3.41
CA ARG A 140 5.75 44.65 2.59
C ARG A 140 4.51 45.52 2.66
N ALA A 141 4.57 46.72 3.23
CA ALA A 141 3.37 47.53 3.45
C ALA A 141 2.68 48.00 2.16
N ALA A 142 3.41 47.99 1.04
CA ALA A 142 2.87 48.24 -0.29
C ALA A 142 2.04 47.07 -0.87
N GLN A 143 2.22 45.85 -0.36
CA GLN A 143 1.49 44.65 -0.83
C GLN A 143 0.15 44.43 -0.12
N PHE A 144 -0.01 44.96 1.09
CA PHE A 144 -1.19 44.74 1.94
C PHE A 144 -2.03 46.00 2.16
N GLU A 145 -1.73 47.09 1.45
CA GLU A 145 -2.47 48.36 1.53
C GLU A 145 -2.70 48.87 2.97
N PHE A 146 -1.70 48.73 3.85
CA PHE A 146 -1.79 49.24 5.22
C PHE A 146 -2.17 50.72 5.24
N THR A 147 -3.12 51.07 6.11
CA THR A 147 -3.49 52.47 6.32
C THR A 147 -2.34 53.25 6.96
N ASP A 148 -2.36 54.57 6.84
CA ASP A 148 -1.34 55.42 7.46
C ASP A 148 -1.31 55.26 8.99
N GLU A 149 -2.46 54.98 9.60
CA GLU A 149 -2.61 54.69 11.02
C GLU A 149 -1.95 53.36 11.41
N GLU A 150 -2.18 52.31 10.63
CA GLU A 150 -1.55 51.00 10.84
C GLU A 150 -0.03 51.06 10.65
N ARG A 151 0.44 51.82 9.65
CA ARG A 151 1.88 52.03 9.42
C ARG A 151 2.53 52.76 10.57
N SER A 152 1.87 53.80 11.11
CA SER A 152 2.33 54.50 12.30
C SER A 152 2.41 53.56 13.50
N MET A 153 1.35 52.79 13.76
CA MET A 153 1.31 51.82 14.85
C MET A 153 2.41 50.76 14.74
N LEU A 154 2.63 50.19 13.55
CA LEU A 154 3.70 49.21 13.31
C LEU A 154 5.09 49.83 13.51
N SER A 155 5.30 51.08 13.12
CA SER A 155 6.55 51.80 13.31
C SER A 155 6.83 52.05 14.80
N ASP A 156 5.82 52.45 15.56
CA ASP A 156 5.93 52.65 17.01
C ASP A 156 6.26 51.31 17.71
N ARG A 157 5.55 50.24 17.35
CA ARG A 157 5.84 48.88 17.86
C ARG A 157 7.22 48.38 17.50
N LEU A 158 7.70 48.68 16.29
CA LEU A 158 9.05 48.33 15.87
C LEU A 158 10.10 49.05 16.71
N GLN A 159 9.88 50.33 17.03
CA GLN A 159 10.78 51.10 17.88
C GLN A 159 10.80 50.55 19.31
N GLU A 160 9.63 50.25 19.89
CA GLU A 160 9.52 49.61 21.20
C GLU A 160 10.24 48.25 21.24
N ALA A 161 10.04 47.40 20.22
CA ALA A 161 10.69 46.11 20.13
C ALA A 161 12.23 46.24 20.03
N ARG A 162 12.73 47.21 19.25
CA ARG A 162 14.18 47.50 19.16
C ARG A 162 14.76 48.01 20.48
N GLU A 163 14.01 48.80 21.23
CA GLU A 163 14.45 49.32 22.52
C GLU A 163 14.50 48.21 23.59
N ASN A 164 13.56 47.25 23.53
CA ASN A 164 13.54 46.08 24.39
C ASN A 164 14.60 45.02 24.02
N GLU A 165 15.03 44.96 22.75
CA GLU A 165 16.10 44.08 22.26
C GLU A 165 17.52 44.65 22.46
N LYS A 166 17.66 45.95 22.74
CA LYS A 166 18.98 46.53 23.08
C LYS A 166 19.49 45.88 24.38
N PRO A 167 20.73 45.36 24.42
CA PRO A 167 21.30 44.92 25.69
C PRO A 167 21.30 46.11 26.64
N LYS A 168 20.66 45.95 27.80
CA LYS A 168 20.79 46.90 28.91
C LYS A 168 22.28 46.95 29.27
N ILE A 169 23.00 47.96 28.76
CA ILE A 169 24.33 48.29 29.26
C ILE A 169 24.07 48.81 30.67
N THR A 170 24.20 47.91 31.65
CA THR A 170 24.27 48.29 33.04
C THR A 170 25.55 49.12 33.25
N PRO A 171 25.54 50.17 34.09
CA PRO A 171 26.72 51.02 34.31
C PRO A 171 27.95 50.29 34.89
N ASP A 172 27.83 49.01 35.25
CA ASP A 172 28.88 48.19 35.87
C ASP A 172 29.76 47.42 34.87
N SER A 173 29.76 47.77 33.59
CA SER A 173 30.79 47.26 32.67
C SER A 173 32.13 47.93 32.99
N PHE A 174 32.89 47.32 33.90
CA PHE A 174 34.25 47.74 34.25
C PHE A 174 35.14 47.83 33.01
N VAL A 175 35.62 49.04 32.72
CA VAL A 175 36.78 49.27 31.86
C VAL A 175 38.02 48.90 32.67
N ILE A 176 38.58 47.72 32.44
CA ILE A 176 39.88 47.35 33.00
C ILE A 176 40.96 48.09 32.20
N HIS A 177 41.46 49.19 32.74
CA HIS A 177 42.74 49.73 32.30
C HIS A 177 43.86 48.88 32.92
N ALA A 178 44.44 47.98 32.12
CA ALA A 178 45.67 47.29 32.48
C ALA A 178 46.81 48.32 32.54
N LYS A 179 47.26 48.67 33.75
CA LYS A 179 48.55 49.32 33.94
C LYS A 179 49.64 48.28 33.71
N THR A 180 50.35 48.41 32.60
CA THR A 180 51.67 47.82 32.40
C THR A 180 52.68 48.69 33.14
N ASP A 181 52.94 48.39 34.42
CA ASP A 181 54.09 48.93 35.11
C ASP A 181 55.25 47.95 34.94
N GLY A 182 56.16 48.31 34.04
CA GLY A 182 57.49 47.75 33.97
C GLY A 182 58.45 48.63 34.75
N GLN A 183 59.08 48.07 35.80
CA GLN A 183 60.51 48.07 36.14
C GLN A 183 60.70 47.53 37.55
#